data_AF-A0A7Y9WAX3-F1
#
_entry.id   AF-A0A7Y9WAX3-F1
#
_cell.length_a   1.000
_cell.length_b   1.000
_cell.length_c   1.000
_cell.angle_alpha   90.00
_cell.angle_beta   90.00
_cell.angle_gamma   90.00
#
_symmetry.space_group_name_H-M   'P 1'
#
loop_
_entity.id
_entity.type
_entity.pdbx_description
1 polymer ?
#
loop_
_entity_poly.entity_id
_entity_poly.type
_entity_poly.pdbx_seq_one_letter_code
_entity_poly.pdbx_strand_id
1 'polypeptide(L)'
;MMPRLRRKLGEPMVRVAAARPVERSTLALPKPDDALPVEYVTRNHLTCEAAPVHYVENALINSLFGLLCWEPVFAALPGAFFHPFQRGPADLHAPDFQARRAGQFAACLAQLDSGVYRETILRHLQSKAGLQSPFVFWGLLTPELVALALDCLPAAHLKLWFERLLRDIRSNRSGLPDLIRFWPAERRYELIEVKGPGDRLQDNQIRWLAYCVEHGMPVRVVDVRWVGDETTATALSLHTTESPT
;
A
#
# COMPACT_ATOMS: atom_id res chain seq x y z
N MET A 1 -6.31 23.63 -1.11
CA MET A 1 -6.88 24.92 -1.60
C MET A 1 -7.47 25.79 -0.48
N MET A 2 -8.20 25.22 0.48
CA MET A 2 -8.87 25.95 1.58
C MET A 2 -7.99 26.76 2.55
N PRO A 3 -6.78 26.33 2.99
CA PRO A 3 -6.01 27.08 3.99
C PRO A 3 -5.45 28.41 3.46
N ARG A 4 -5.09 28.44 2.17
CA ARG A 4 -4.63 29.65 1.48
C ARG A 4 -5.75 30.68 1.32
N LEU A 5 -6.99 30.23 1.12
CA LEU A 5 -8.18 31.08 1.04
C LEU A 5 -8.57 31.65 2.41
N ARG A 6 -8.59 30.84 3.48
CA ARG A 6 -8.89 31.30 4.84
C ARG A 6 -7.91 32.34 5.35
N ARG A 7 -6.61 32.19 5.02
CA ARG A 7 -5.59 33.19 5.35
C ARG A 7 -5.82 34.53 4.62
N LYS A 8 -6.39 34.52 3.42
CA LYS A 8 -6.79 35.74 2.70
C LYS A 8 -8.09 36.36 3.23
N LEU A 9 -8.92 35.59 3.93
CA LEU A 9 -10.24 36.01 4.45
C LEU A 9 -10.22 36.40 5.94
N GLY A 10 -9.07 36.34 6.62
CA GLY A 10 -8.96 36.72 8.04
C GLY A 10 -9.67 35.76 9.01
N GLU A 11 -10.10 34.58 8.53
CA GLU A 11 -10.82 33.61 9.34
C GLU A 11 -9.87 32.85 10.29
N PRO A 12 -10.27 32.60 11.55
CA PRO A 12 -9.46 31.83 12.49
C PRO A 12 -9.24 30.41 11.96
N MET A 13 -7.97 30.00 11.89
CA MET A 13 -7.58 28.69 11.43
C MET A 13 -8.03 27.64 12.45
N VAL A 14 -9.06 26.84 12.09
CA VAL A 14 -9.41 25.64 12.84
C VAL A 14 -8.19 24.71 12.85
N ARG A 15 -7.52 24.62 13.99
CA ARG A 15 -6.42 23.67 14.21
C ARG A 15 -7.02 22.27 14.21
N VAL A 16 -6.93 21.59 13.07
CA VAL A 16 -7.11 20.14 13.01
C VAL A 16 -5.96 19.54 13.84
N ALA A 17 -6.28 18.65 14.78
CA ALA A 17 -5.26 17.93 15.54
C ALA A 17 -4.31 17.23 14.56
N ALA A 18 -3.01 17.45 14.70
CA ALA A 18 -2.03 16.81 13.83
C ALA A 18 -2.08 15.30 14.09
N ALA A 19 -2.37 14.52 13.04
CA ALA A 19 -2.19 13.08 13.08
C ALA A 19 -0.74 12.76 13.50
N ARG A 20 -0.53 11.64 14.20
CA ARG A 20 0.83 11.18 14.48
C ARG A 20 1.59 11.08 13.15
N PRO A 21 2.83 11.58 13.06
CA PRO A 21 3.59 11.47 11.83
C PRO A 21 3.89 9.99 11.55
N VAL A 22 3.90 9.62 10.27
CA VAL A 22 4.42 8.30 9.86
C VAL A 22 5.88 8.19 10.27
N GLU A 23 6.27 7.03 10.80
CA GLU A 23 7.68 6.77 11.12
C GLU A 23 8.52 6.90 9.85
N ARG A 24 9.64 7.60 9.96
CA ARG A 24 10.54 7.83 8.83
C ARG A 24 11.98 7.67 9.27
N SER A 25 12.73 6.84 8.55
CA SER A 25 14.13 6.54 8.82
C SER A 25 14.97 6.62 7.55
N THR A 26 16.28 6.75 7.70
CA THR A 26 17.22 6.76 6.57
C THR A 26 18.12 5.52 6.62
N LEU A 27 18.32 4.86 5.47
CA LEU A 27 19.29 3.79 5.29
C LEU A 27 20.41 4.25 4.36
N ALA A 28 21.66 4.12 4.81
CA ALA A 28 22.82 4.26 3.95
C ALA A 28 23.17 2.89 3.36
N LEU A 29 22.97 2.72 2.06
CA LEU A 29 23.18 1.46 1.36
C LEU A 29 24.32 1.60 0.34
N PRO A 30 25.14 0.55 0.13
CA PRO A 30 26.09 0.56 -0.97
C PRO A 30 25.33 0.70 -2.29
N LYS A 31 25.88 1.48 -3.21
CA LYS A 31 25.33 1.57 -4.56
C LYS A 31 25.48 0.20 -5.23
N PRO A 32 24.40 -0.37 -5.81
CA PRO A 32 24.51 -1.67 -6.47
C PRO A 32 25.37 -1.55 -7.73
N ASP A 33 26.16 -2.60 -8.02
CA ASP A 33 26.98 -2.68 -9.23
C ASP A 33 26.10 -2.78 -10.49
N ASP A 34 25.01 -3.55 -10.40
CA ASP A 34 23.98 -3.66 -11.42
C ASP A 34 22.85 -2.63 -11.22
N ALA A 35 22.16 -2.27 -12.31
CA ALA A 35 20.99 -1.39 -12.29
C ALA A 35 19.78 -2.07 -11.63
N LEU A 36 19.79 -2.16 -10.31
CA LEU A 36 18.70 -2.69 -9.49
C LEU A 36 17.86 -1.53 -8.93
N PRO A 37 16.52 -1.56 -9.02
CA PRO A 37 15.68 -0.51 -8.42
C PRO A 37 15.89 -0.42 -6.90
N VAL A 38 15.79 0.80 -6.35
CA VAL A 38 16.10 1.10 -4.95
C VAL A 38 15.27 0.28 -3.96
N GLU A 39 14.04 -0.07 -4.33
CA GLU A 39 13.12 -0.90 -3.56
C GLU A 39 13.64 -2.33 -3.44
N TYR A 40 14.22 -2.88 -4.50
CA TYR A 40 14.84 -4.20 -4.48
C TYR A 40 16.15 -4.22 -3.68
N VAL A 41 16.96 -3.16 -3.78
CA VAL A 41 18.16 -3.01 -2.93
C VAL A 41 17.76 -2.96 -1.45
N THR A 42 16.74 -2.16 -1.12
CA THR A 42 16.20 -2.03 0.24
C THR A 42 15.63 -3.34 0.76
N ARG A 43 14.84 -4.04 -0.06
CA ARG A 43 14.32 -5.38 0.25
C ARG A 43 15.45 -6.35 0.58
N ASN A 44 16.47 -6.42 -0.28
CA ASN A 44 17.61 -7.32 -0.09
C ASN A 44 18.40 -7.00 1.18
N HIS A 45 18.52 -5.73 1.54
CA HIS A 45 19.18 -5.32 2.78
C HIS A 45 18.38 -5.68 4.04
N LEU A 46 17.05 -5.52 4.00
CA LEU A 46 16.19 -5.72 5.17
C LEU A 46 15.77 -7.18 5.41
N THR A 47 15.77 -8.00 4.35
CA THR A 47 15.29 -9.37 4.42
C THR A 47 16.27 -10.27 5.18
N CYS A 48 15.73 -11.12 6.05
CA CYS A 48 16.46 -12.22 6.67
C CYS A 48 15.50 -13.40 6.90
N GLU A 49 16.03 -14.57 7.25
CA GLU A 49 15.22 -15.79 7.44
C GLU A 49 14.06 -15.60 8.44
N ALA A 50 14.33 -14.94 9.57
CA ALA A 50 13.32 -14.68 10.59
C ALA A 50 12.32 -13.58 10.20
N ALA A 51 12.65 -12.74 9.22
CA ALA A 51 11.83 -11.60 8.86
C ALA A 51 11.89 -11.27 7.36
N PRO A 52 11.30 -12.12 6.49
CA PRO A 52 11.36 -11.97 5.04
C PRO A 52 10.67 -10.67 4.58
N VAL A 53 11.23 -10.05 3.55
CA VAL A 53 10.70 -8.82 2.93
C VAL A 53 10.34 -9.09 1.47
N HIS A 54 9.13 -8.70 1.08
CA HIS A 54 8.60 -8.86 -0.27
C HIS A 54 8.31 -7.51 -0.91
N TYR A 55 8.71 -7.33 -2.16
CA TYR A 55 8.22 -6.23 -3.00
C TYR A 55 6.84 -6.62 -3.49
N VAL A 56 5.81 -5.86 -3.09
CA VAL A 56 4.41 -6.20 -3.38
C VAL A 56 3.59 -5.00 -3.86
N GLU A 57 3.96 -3.78 -3.47
CA GLU A 57 3.28 -2.53 -3.82
C GLU A 57 1.74 -2.70 -3.69
N ASN A 58 1.00 -2.30 -4.72
CA ASN A 58 -0.46 -2.39 -4.76
C ASN A 58 -0.97 -3.83 -4.91
N ALA A 59 -0.13 -4.81 -5.23
CA ALA A 59 -0.60 -6.10 -5.73
C ALA A 59 -1.07 -7.04 -4.62
N LEU A 60 -0.39 -7.14 -3.47
CA LEU A 60 -0.77 -8.09 -2.41
C LEU A 60 -2.15 -7.77 -1.83
N ILE A 61 -2.35 -6.56 -1.30
CA ILE A 61 -3.60 -6.18 -0.62
C ILE A 61 -4.78 -6.17 -1.61
N ASN A 62 -4.60 -5.65 -2.83
CA ASN A 62 -5.63 -5.73 -3.86
C ASN A 62 -5.98 -7.18 -4.22
N SER A 63 -4.99 -8.07 -4.27
CA SER A 63 -5.26 -9.47 -4.60
C SER A 63 -5.98 -10.19 -3.47
N LEU A 64 -5.61 -9.97 -2.21
CA LEU A 64 -6.34 -10.53 -1.07
C LEU A 64 -7.80 -10.05 -1.06
N PHE A 65 -8.03 -8.77 -1.38
CA PHE A 65 -9.40 -8.24 -1.58
C PHE A 65 -10.11 -8.98 -2.72
N GLY A 66 -9.48 -9.08 -3.89
CA GLY A 66 -10.05 -9.74 -5.06
C GLY A 66 -10.33 -11.23 -4.87
N LEU A 67 -9.52 -11.91 -4.06
CA LEU A 67 -9.73 -13.31 -3.67
C LEU A 67 -10.87 -13.44 -2.67
N LEU A 68 -10.95 -12.61 -1.63
CA LEU A 68 -12.06 -12.68 -0.67
C LEU A 68 -13.41 -12.30 -1.31
N CYS A 69 -13.39 -11.29 -2.18
CA CYS A 69 -14.58 -10.70 -2.80
C CYS A 69 -14.78 -11.13 -4.26
N TRP A 70 -14.29 -12.31 -4.65
CA TRP A 70 -14.36 -12.78 -6.03
C TRP A 70 -15.80 -12.80 -6.55
N GLU A 71 -16.72 -13.40 -5.81
CA GLU A 71 -18.13 -13.58 -6.17
C GLU A 71 -18.87 -12.26 -6.41
N PRO A 72 -18.84 -11.26 -5.50
CA PRO A 72 -19.47 -9.98 -5.80
C PRO A 72 -18.81 -9.25 -6.98
N VAL A 73 -17.47 -9.28 -7.10
CA VAL A 73 -16.79 -8.63 -8.24
C VAL A 73 -17.24 -9.21 -9.58
N PHE A 74 -17.47 -10.52 -9.65
CA PHE A 74 -17.90 -11.21 -10.87
C PHE A 74 -19.40 -11.55 -10.90
N ALA A 75 -20.22 -10.92 -10.05
CA ALA A 75 -21.66 -11.12 -10.06
C ALA A 75 -22.26 -10.72 -11.42
N ALA A 76 -23.07 -11.60 -11.99
CA ALA A 76 -23.71 -11.44 -13.31
C ALA A 76 -24.90 -10.47 -13.26
N LEU A 77 -24.66 -9.21 -12.90
CA LEU A 77 -25.68 -8.16 -12.93
C LEU A 77 -25.92 -7.65 -14.36
N PRO A 78 -27.14 -7.19 -14.70
CA PRO A 78 -27.41 -6.57 -15.98
C PRO A 78 -26.43 -5.43 -16.30
N GLY A 79 -25.81 -5.49 -17.48
CA GLY A 79 -24.82 -4.51 -17.93
C GLY A 79 -23.42 -4.65 -17.33
N ALA A 80 -23.18 -5.57 -16.39
CA ALA A 80 -21.85 -5.81 -15.84
C ALA A 80 -20.95 -6.53 -16.85
N PHE A 81 -21.50 -7.54 -17.54
CA PHE A 81 -20.79 -8.34 -18.54
C PHE A 81 -21.63 -8.50 -19.81
N PHE A 82 -21.03 -8.32 -20.97
CA PHE A 82 -21.63 -8.38 -22.31
C PHE A 82 -20.71 -9.03 -23.36
N HIS A 83 -19.45 -9.38 -23.02
CA HIS A 83 -18.64 -10.26 -23.85
C HIS A 83 -17.64 -11.11 -23.03
N PRO A 84 -17.19 -12.29 -23.54
CA PRO A 84 -16.34 -13.22 -22.77
C PRO A 84 -14.95 -12.69 -22.37
N PHE A 85 -14.43 -11.69 -23.09
CA PHE A 85 -13.06 -11.17 -22.89
C PHE A 85 -12.92 -10.06 -21.83
N GLN A 86 -13.97 -9.75 -21.07
CA GLN A 86 -13.90 -8.72 -20.03
C GLN A 86 -13.03 -9.17 -18.85
N ARG A 87 -12.03 -8.35 -18.49
CA ARG A 87 -11.17 -8.61 -17.32
C ARG A 87 -11.89 -8.39 -15.99
N GLY A 88 -13.02 -7.69 -16.00
CA GLY A 88 -13.84 -7.33 -14.84
C GLY A 88 -15.14 -6.67 -15.30
N PRO A 89 -16.07 -6.38 -14.37
CA PRO A 89 -17.38 -5.84 -14.72
C PRO A 89 -17.24 -4.41 -15.28
N ALA A 90 -18.05 -4.06 -16.28
CA ALA A 90 -18.03 -2.74 -16.90
C ALA A 90 -18.41 -1.61 -15.92
N ASP A 91 -19.18 -1.93 -14.89
CA ASP A 91 -19.58 -0.99 -13.84
C ASP A 91 -18.58 -0.90 -12.68
N LEU A 92 -17.37 -1.49 -12.76
CA LEU A 92 -16.39 -1.50 -11.66
C LEU A 92 -16.07 -0.11 -11.09
N HIS A 93 -16.10 0.92 -11.94
CA HIS A 93 -15.82 2.30 -11.56
C HIS A 93 -17.08 3.18 -11.51
N ALA A 94 -18.27 2.59 -11.59
CA ALA A 94 -19.52 3.30 -11.42
C ALA A 94 -19.74 3.64 -9.94
N PRO A 95 -20.32 4.81 -9.60
CA PRO A 95 -20.56 5.22 -8.21
C PRO A 95 -21.44 4.24 -7.42
N ASP A 96 -22.29 3.48 -8.10
CA ASP A 96 -23.22 2.52 -7.52
C ASP A 96 -22.71 1.07 -7.55
N PHE A 97 -21.47 0.82 -7.99
CA PHE A 97 -20.88 -0.53 -8.07
C PHE A 97 -21.05 -1.33 -6.77
N GLN A 98 -20.68 -0.71 -5.65
CA GLN A 98 -20.82 -1.29 -4.32
C GLN A 98 -22.29 -1.44 -3.93
N ALA A 99 -23.10 -0.40 -4.15
CA ALA A 99 -24.51 -0.38 -3.75
C ALA A 99 -25.30 -1.53 -4.41
N ARG A 100 -25.04 -1.79 -5.69
CA ARG A 100 -25.66 -2.90 -6.46
C ARG A 100 -25.28 -4.29 -5.93
N ARG A 101 -24.22 -4.40 -5.13
CA ARG A 101 -23.65 -5.65 -4.59
C ARG A 101 -23.53 -5.63 -3.06
N ALA A 102 -24.24 -4.72 -2.39
CA ALA A 102 -23.97 -4.38 -0.99
C ALA A 102 -24.05 -5.60 -0.05
N GLY A 103 -25.10 -6.42 -0.18
CA GLY A 103 -25.25 -7.63 0.63
C GLY A 103 -24.15 -8.68 0.39
N GLN A 104 -23.69 -8.83 -0.86
CA GLN A 104 -22.63 -9.78 -1.20
C GLN A 104 -21.27 -9.33 -0.67
N PHE A 105 -20.93 -8.05 -0.81
CA PHE A 105 -19.71 -7.49 -0.23
C PHE A 105 -19.74 -7.55 1.31
N ALA A 106 -20.88 -7.22 1.93
CA ALA A 106 -21.04 -7.32 3.38
C ALA A 106 -20.81 -8.76 3.87
N ALA A 107 -21.34 -9.76 3.17
CA ALA A 107 -21.11 -11.17 3.48
C ALA A 107 -19.63 -11.57 3.35
N CYS A 108 -18.92 -11.13 2.30
CA CYS A 108 -17.49 -11.35 2.16
C CYS A 108 -16.68 -10.71 3.30
N LEU A 109 -16.97 -9.45 3.64
CA LEU A 109 -16.25 -8.74 4.72
C LEU A 109 -16.56 -9.30 6.12
N ALA A 110 -17.78 -9.80 6.35
CA ALA A 110 -18.14 -10.47 7.60
C ALA A 110 -17.34 -11.76 7.83
N GLN A 111 -16.81 -12.38 6.77
CA GLN A 111 -15.88 -13.51 6.94
C GLN A 111 -14.59 -13.12 7.64
N LEU A 112 -14.23 -11.83 7.73
CA LEU A 112 -13.06 -11.37 8.51
C LEU A 112 -13.34 -11.29 10.00
N ASP A 113 -14.62 -11.34 10.40
CA ASP A 113 -15.06 -11.42 11.80
C ASP A 113 -15.08 -12.87 12.31
N SER A 114 -14.90 -13.84 11.41
CA SER A 114 -14.73 -15.27 11.71
C SER A 114 -13.44 -15.78 11.03
N GLY A 115 -12.91 -16.94 11.36
CA GLY A 115 -11.69 -17.44 10.68
C GLY A 115 -11.88 -17.79 9.19
N VAL A 116 -13.12 -17.74 8.69
CA VAL A 116 -13.57 -18.30 7.40
C VAL A 116 -12.89 -17.66 6.20
N TYR A 117 -12.54 -16.36 6.28
CA TYR A 117 -11.91 -15.64 5.16
C TYR A 117 -10.65 -16.35 4.63
N ARG A 118 -9.90 -17.04 5.51
CA ARG A 118 -8.67 -17.75 5.14
C ARG A 118 -8.96 -18.88 4.15
N GLU A 119 -9.96 -19.70 4.46
CA GLU A 119 -10.37 -20.81 3.61
C GLU A 119 -10.89 -20.29 2.26
N THR A 120 -11.72 -19.23 2.28
CA THR A 120 -12.22 -18.60 1.05
C THR A 120 -11.10 -18.09 0.16
N ILE A 121 -10.12 -17.37 0.73
CA ILE A 121 -8.98 -16.84 -0.02
C ILE A 121 -8.15 -17.98 -0.64
N LEU A 122 -7.83 -19.02 0.13
CA LEU A 122 -7.05 -20.17 -0.36
C LEU A 122 -7.80 -20.96 -1.44
N ARG A 123 -9.11 -21.20 -1.25
CA ARG A 123 -9.98 -21.85 -2.24
C ARG A 123 -10.01 -21.06 -3.55
N HIS A 124 -10.10 -19.73 -3.50
CA HIS A 124 -10.07 -18.91 -4.71
C HIS A 124 -8.69 -18.80 -5.35
N LEU A 125 -7.62 -18.77 -4.54
CA LEU A 125 -6.26 -18.81 -5.06
C LEU A 125 -6.05 -20.04 -5.96
N GLN A 126 -6.54 -21.21 -5.54
CA GLN A 126 -6.45 -22.44 -6.31
C GLN A 126 -7.46 -22.49 -7.47
N SER A 127 -8.76 -22.31 -7.17
CA SER A 127 -9.83 -22.55 -8.16
C SER A 127 -9.95 -21.47 -9.24
N LYS A 128 -9.35 -20.30 -9.03
CA LYS A 128 -9.41 -19.16 -9.97
C LYS A 128 -8.05 -18.84 -10.61
N ALA A 129 -7.02 -19.64 -10.34
CA ALA A 129 -5.67 -19.44 -10.85
C ALA A 129 -5.67 -19.22 -12.37
N GLY A 130 -4.99 -18.15 -12.82
CA GLY A 130 -4.85 -17.80 -14.23
C GLY A 130 -6.04 -17.06 -14.85
N LEU A 131 -7.19 -16.93 -14.17
CA LEU A 131 -8.34 -16.17 -14.68
C LEU A 131 -8.06 -14.66 -14.63
N GLN A 132 -8.41 -13.91 -15.68
CA GLN A 132 -8.24 -12.47 -15.67
C GLN A 132 -9.06 -11.80 -14.55
N SER A 133 -8.44 -10.86 -13.84
CA SER A 133 -9.07 -10.15 -12.72
C SER A 133 -8.61 -8.69 -12.66
N PRO A 134 -9.48 -7.75 -12.23
CA PRO A 134 -9.07 -6.35 -12.07
C PRO A 134 -8.26 -6.11 -10.78
N PHE A 135 -8.22 -7.10 -9.87
CA PHE A 135 -7.62 -6.99 -8.54
C PHE A 135 -6.51 -8.01 -8.28
N VAL A 136 -6.59 -9.22 -8.86
CA VAL A 136 -5.67 -10.32 -8.54
C VAL A 136 -4.47 -10.33 -9.49
N PHE A 137 -3.27 -10.23 -8.92
CA PHE A 137 -1.99 -10.19 -9.63
C PHE A 137 -1.30 -11.55 -9.58
N TRP A 138 -1.72 -12.49 -10.43
CA TRP A 138 -1.25 -13.88 -10.41
C TRP A 138 0.26 -14.06 -10.55
N GLY A 139 0.95 -13.17 -11.25
CA GLY A 139 2.41 -13.24 -11.40
C GLY A 139 3.19 -12.97 -10.11
N LEU A 140 2.58 -12.28 -9.13
CA LEU A 140 3.18 -12.02 -7.83
C LEU A 140 2.72 -13.03 -6.77
N LEU A 141 1.45 -13.47 -6.83
CA LEU A 141 0.84 -14.26 -5.78
C LEU A 141 1.25 -15.73 -5.84
N THR A 142 2.26 -16.10 -5.06
CA THR A 142 2.55 -17.50 -4.77
C THR A 142 1.72 -18.00 -3.57
N PRO A 143 1.41 -19.31 -3.49
CA PRO A 143 0.75 -19.89 -2.32
C PRO A 143 1.46 -19.59 -1.00
N GLU A 144 2.79 -19.58 -1.00
CA GLU A 144 3.63 -19.30 0.16
C GLU A 144 3.47 -17.85 0.62
N LEU A 145 3.49 -16.88 -0.30
CA LEU A 145 3.26 -15.47 0.02
C LEU A 145 1.86 -15.25 0.59
N VAL A 146 0.84 -15.89 0.01
CA VAL A 146 -0.54 -15.77 0.50
C VAL A 146 -0.68 -16.39 1.89
N ALA A 147 -0.14 -17.59 2.11
CA ALA A 147 -0.17 -18.23 3.43
C ALA A 147 0.52 -17.38 4.50
N LEU A 148 1.73 -16.89 4.20
CA LEU A 148 2.50 -15.98 5.04
C LEU A 148 1.72 -14.71 5.39
N ALA A 149 1.11 -14.08 4.37
CA ALA A 149 0.29 -12.90 4.56
C ALA A 149 -0.92 -13.19 5.45
N LEU A 150 -1.63 -14.30 5.25
CA LEU A 150 -2.77 -14.67 6.08
C LEU A 150 -2.40 -14.92 7.55
N ASP A 151 -1.19 -15.45 7.81
CA ASP A 151 -0.71 -15.73 9.17
C ASP A 151 -0.29 -14.48 9.94
N CYS A 152 0.25 -13.48 9.24
CA CYS A 152 0.82 -12.28 9.83
C CYS A 152 -0.08 -11.03 9.76
N LEU A 153 -1.04 -10.98 8.82
CA LEU A 153 -1.95 -9.83 8.68
C LEU A 153 -3.18 -10.01 9.58
N PRO A 154 -3.43 -9.09 10.53
CA PRO A 154 -4.66 -9.12 11.32
C PRO A 154 -5.90 -8.94 10.44
N ALA A 155 -6.94 -9.75 10.66
CA ALA A 155 -8.20 -9.66 9.92
C ALA A 155 -8.85 -8.27 10.03
N ALA A 156 -8.71 -7.60 11.18
CA ALA A 156 -9.18 -6.23 11.37
C ALA A 156 -8.51 -5.23 10.40
N HIS A 157 -7.21 -5.40 10.11
CA HIS A 157 -6.50 -4.53 9.17
C HIS A 157 -6.92 -4.81 7.73
N LEU A 158 -7.08 -6.09 7.37
CA LEU A 158 -7.65 -6.48 6.07
C LEU A 158 -9.03 -5.84 5.85
N LYS A 159 -9.90 -5.88 6.87
CA LYS A 159 -11.24 -5.30 6.80
C LYS A 159 -11.19 -3.81 6.52
N LEU A 160 -10.36 -3.06 7.24
CA LEU A 160 -10.15 -1.63 7.04
C LEU A 160 -9.65 -1.30 5.62
N TRP A 161 -8.66 -2.04 5.13
CA TRP A 161 -8.16 -1.86 3.75
C TRP A 161 -9.23 -2.15 2.71
N PHE A 162 -9.99 -3.23 2.87
CA PHE A 162 -10.99 -3.65 1.90
C PHE A 162 -12.19 -2.68 1.88
N GLU A 163 -12.62 -2.20 3.04
CA GLU A 163 -13.63 -1.14 3.12
C GLU A 163 -13.15 0.14 2.45
N ARG A 164 -11.90 0.55 2.68
CA ARG A 164 -11.30 1.72 2.02
C ARG A 164 -11.24 1.54 0.51
N LEU A 165 -10.81 0.38 0.02
CA LEU A 165 -10.80 0.05 -1.40
C LEU A 165 -12.20 0.14 -2.01
N LEU A 166 -13.21 -0.44 -1.37
CA LEU A 166 -14.59 -0.44 -1.86
C LEU A 166 -15.23 0.95 -1.92
N ARG A 167 -14.90 1.84 -0.97
CA ARG A 167 -15.44 3.22 -0.95
C ARG A 167 -15.07 4.02 -2.21
N ASP A 168 -13.87 3.80 -2.75
CA ASP A 168 -13.44 4.39 -4.02
C ASP A 168 -12.33 3.53 -4.65
N ILE A 169 -12.73 2.55 -5.45
CA ILE A 169 -11.82 1.62 -6.11
C ILE A 169 -10.83 2.35 -7.02
N ARG A 170 -11.26 3.42 -7.69
CA ARG A 170 -10.42 4.15 -8.65
C ARG A 170 -9.28 4.86 -7.92
N SER A 171 -9.59 5.54 -6.82
CA SER A 171 -8.62 6.37 -6.10
C SER A 171 -7.79 5.62 -5.08
N ASN A 172 -8.27 4.48 -4.58
CA ASN A 172 -7.63 3.77 -3.46
C ASN A 172 -6.88 2.50 -3.88
N ARG A 173 -7.04 1.99 -5.11
CA ARG A 173 -6.29 0.81 -5.58
C ARG A 173 -4.78 1.04 -5.78
N SER A 174 -4.31 2.28 -5.68
CA SER A 174 -2.90 2.66 -5.85
C SER A 174 -2.37 3.47 -4.68
N GLY A 175 -1.05 3.49 -4.53
CA GLY A 175 -0.34 4.22 -3.48
C GLY A 175 -0.15 3.41 -2.19
N LEU A 176 -0.32 2.09 -2.24
CA LEU A 176 0.09 1.22 -1.14
C LEU A 176 1.63 1.11 -1.10
N PRO A 177 2.22 0.92 0.10
CA PRO A 177 3.68 0.86 0.25
C PRO A 177 4.35 -0.23 -0.58
N ASP A 178 5.56 0.06 -1.08
CA ASP A 178 6.31 -0.80 -1.99
C ASP A 178 6.58 -2.20 -1.41
N LEU A 179 7.01 -2.26 -0.15
CA LEU A 179 7.43 -3.49 0.50
C LEU A 179 6.51 -3.86 1.67
N ILE A 180 6.46 -5.16 1.94
CA ILE A 180 5.94 -5.71 3.18
C ILE A 180 6.98 -6.61 3.83
N ARG A 181 7.21 -6.43 5.12
CA ARG A 181 8.03 -7.31 5.95
C ARG A 181 7.13 -8.13 6.87
N PHE A 182 7.43 -9.40 7.03
CA PHE A 182 6.71 -10.30 7.93
C PHE A 182 7.64 -10.81 9.02
N TRP A 183 7.13 -11.02 10.24
CA TRP A 183 7.79 -11.77 11.31
C TRP A 183 6.89 -12.97 11.66
N PRO A 184 7.06 -14.13 11.01
CA PRO A 184 6.12 -15.25 11.13
C PRO A 184 5.98 -15.77 12.56
N ALA A 185 7.11 -15.89 13.29
CA ALA A 185 7.13 -16.35 14.67
C ALA A 185 6.34 -15.44 15.61
N GLU A 186 6.24 -14.15 15.29
CA GLU A 186 5.52 -13.14 16.07
C GLU A 186 4.13 -12.83 15.51
N ARG A 187 3.78 -13.39 14.33
CA ARG A 187 2.57 -13.06 13.56
C ARG A 187 2.38 -11.56 13.35
N ARG A 188 3.47 -10.86 13.03
CA ARG A 188 3.51 -9.41 12.82
C ARG A 188 3.91 -9.10 11.38
N TYR A 189 3.55 -7.90 10.92
CA TYR A 189 4.01 -7.34 9.65
C TYR A 189 4.41 -5.88 9.80
N GLU A 190 5.03 -5.31 8.77
CA GLU A 190 5.29 -3.88 8.61
C GLU A 190 5.21 -3.53 7.12
N LEU A 191 4.51 -2.45 6.78
CA LEU A 191 4.52 -1.88 5.44
C LEU A 191 5.62 -0.83 5.32
N ILE A 192 6.36 -0.85 4.22
CA ILE A 192 7.53 0.02 4.03
C ILE A 192 7.43 0.68 2.67
N GLU A 193 7.34 2.01 2.68
CA GLU A 193 7.43 2.85 1.49
C GLU A 193 8.89 3.30 1.33
N VAL A 194 9.50 3.04 0.18
CA VAL A 194 10.90 3.34 -0.09
C VAL A 194 11.00 4.61 -0.91
N LYS A 195 11.99 5.46 -0.59
CA LYS A 195 12.31 6.66 -1.37
C LYS A 195 13.79 6.67 -1.71
N GLY A 196 14.08 6.69 -3.02
CA GLY A 196 15.42 6.92 -3.51
C GLY A 196 15.88 8.37 -3.31
N PRO A 197 17.15 8.67 -3.56
CA PRO A 197 17.67 10.03 -3.50
C PRO A 197 16.87 10.99 -4.41
N GLY A 198 16.29 12.03 -3.82
CA GLY A 198 15.50 13.03 -4.53
C GLY A 198 14.02 12.70 -4.70
N ASP A 199 13.60 11.46 -4.38
CA ASP A 199 12.21 11.06 -4.48
C ASP A 199 11.34 11.65 -3.37
N ARG A 200 10.07 11.85 -3.69
CA ARG A 200 9.06 12.36 -2.77
C ARG A 200 7.86 11.43 -2.73
N LEU A 201 7.13 11.48 -1.63
CA LEU A 201 5.85 10.80 -1.50
C LEU A 201 4.83 11.41 -2.45
N GLN A 202 4.13 10.56 -3.19
CA GLN A 202 3.00 10.95 -4.02
C GLN A 202 1.74 11.17 -3.16
N ASP A 203 0.78 11.94 -3.65
CA ASP A 203 -0.42 12.29 -2.89
C ASP A 203 -1.25 11.08 -2.45
N ASN A 204 -1.36 10.04 -3.30
CA ASN A 204 -2.05 8.79 -2.96
C ASN A 204 -1.31 7.99 -1.88
N GLN A 205 0.03 7.94 -1.93
CA GLN A 205 0.87 7.33 -0.91
C GLN A 205 0.70 8.05 0.44
N ILE A 206 0.73 9.39 0.45
CA ILE A 206 0.49 10.19 1.67
C ILE A 206 -0.86 9.84 2.30
N ARG A 207 -1.92 9.71 1.48
CA ARG A 207 -3.25 9.33 1.98
C ARG A 207 -3.29 7.92 2.55
N TRP A 208 -2.55 6.98 1.97
CA TRP A 208 -2.46 5.60 2.47
C TRP A 208 -1.65 5.50 3.76
N LEU A 209 -0.49 6.16 3.84
CA LEU A 209 0.34 6.22 5.04
C LEU A 209 -0.43 6.85 6.21
N ALA A 210 -1.11 7.97 5.96
CA ALA A 210 -1.93 8.63 6.98
C ALA A 210 -3.06 7.71 7.49
N TYR A 211 -3.72 6.99 6.57
CA TYR A 211 -4.76 6.02 6.93
C TYR A 211 -4.21 4.87 7.78
N CYS A 212 -3.05 4.32 7.41
CA CYS A 212 -2.39 3.29 8.20
C CYS A 212 -2.05 3.79 9.62
N VAL A 213 -1.50 5.00 9.76
CA VAL A 213 -1.17 5.58 11.07
C VAL A 213 -2.44 5.84 11.90
N GLU A 214 -3.49 6.38 11.29
CA GLU A 214 -4.78 6.63 11.95
C GLU A 214 -5.37 5.35 12.56
N HIS A 215 -5.19 4.22 11.88
CA HIS A 215 -5.71 2.91 12.29
C HIS A 215 -4.70 2.03 13.04
N GLY A 216 -3.52 2.55 13.40
CA GLY A 216 -2.51 1.80 14.16
C GLY A 216 -1.85 0.66 13.37
N MET A 217 -1.86 0.73 12.04
CA MET A 217 -1.19 -0.24 11.18
C MET A 217 0.31 0.06 11.12
N PRO A 218 1.18 -0.96 11.28
CA PRO A 218 2.63 -0.77 11.25
C PRO A 218 3.09 -0.36 9.86
N VAL A 219 3.51 0.90 9.73
CA VAL A 219 3.96 1.49 8.48
C VAL A 219 5.10 2.47 8.71
N ARG A 220 6.09 2.47 7.81
CA ARG A 220 7.18 3.43 7.81
C ARG A 220 7.59 3.87 6.41
N VAL A 221 8.28 5.00 6.33
CA VAL A 221 8.96 5.49 5.13
C VAL A 221 10.47 5.31 5.33
N VAL A 222 11.14 4.76 4.33
CA VAL A 222 12.60 4.57 4.32
C VAL A 222 13.21 5.41 3.20
N ASP A 223 13.99 6.41 3.57
CA ASP A 223 14.83 7.15 2.62
C ASP A 223 16.16 6.42 2.43
N VAL A 224 16.52 6.13 1.18
CA VAL A 224 17.80 5.53 0.84
C VAL A 224 18.81 6.59 0.44
N ARG A 225 20.01 6.48 1.00
CA ARG A 225 21.20 7.22 0.59
C ARG A 225 22.27 6.25 0.13
N TRP A 226 22.97 6.57 -0.94
CA TRP A 226 24.09 5.76 -1.39
C TRP A 226 25.34 6.09 -0.57
N VAL A 227 26.01 5.05 -0.05
CA VAL A 227 27.31 5.19 0.59
C VAL A 227 28.31 5.67 -0.47
N GLY A 228 29.05 6.74 -0.17
CA GLY A 228 30.02 7.34 -1.10
C GLY A 228 29.51 8.54 -1.90
N ASP A 229 28.21 8.84 -1.88
CA ASP A 229 27.66 10.13 -2.36
C ASP A 229 27.84 11.22 -1.28
N GLU A 230 29.07 11.45 -0.84
CA GLU A 230 29.43 12.70 -0.16
C GLU A 230 29.95 13.71 -1.18
N THR A 231 29.02 14.34 -1.90
CA THR A 231 29.33 15.55 -2.67
C THR A 231 28.57 16.74 -2.08
N THR A 232 29.31 17.52 -1.28
CA THR A 232 29.17 18.98 -1.08
C THR A 232 27.86 19.51 -0.51
N ALA A 233 27.71 19.47 0.82
CA ALA A 233 26.86 20.40 1.57
C ALA A 233 27.64 21.23 2.62
N THR A 234 28.95 21.39 2.43
CA THR A 234 29.81 22.24 3.29
C THR A 234 30.73 23.10 2.43
N ALA A 235 30.16 24.00 1.64
CA ALA A 235 30.92 25.07 0.97
C ALA A 235 30.06 26.33 0.77
N LEU A 236 29.30 26.73 1.79
CA LEU A 236 28.62 28.03 1.85
C LEU A 236 28.65 28.55 3.29
N SER A 237 29.84 28.59 3.88
CA SER A 237 30.13 29.32 5.12
C SER A 237 31.65 29.37 5.29
N LEU A 238 32.35 30.14 4.45
CA LEU A 238 33.72 30.62 4.66
C LEU A 238 34.07 31.56 3.50
N HIS A 239 33.39 32.70 3.40
CA HIS A 239 33.90 33.92 2.77
C HIS A 239 33.20 35.12 3.40
N THR A 240 33.48 35.35 4.69
CA THR A 240 33.23 36.65 5.33
C THR A 240 34.18 36.80 6.51
N THR A 241 35.43 37.19 6.21
CA THR A 241 36.48 37.77 7.08
C THR A 241 37.74 37.78 6.19
N GLU A 242 38.44 38.87 5.88
CA GLU A 242 38.75 40.10 6.63
C GLU A 242 39.00 41.31 5.68
N SER A 243 38.78 42.51 6.22
CA SER A 243 39.26 43.84 5.76
C SER A 243 40.75 44.05 6.18
N PRO A 244 41.39 45.25 6.26
CA PRO A 244 41.16 46.61 5.74
C PRO A 244 42.44 47.27 5.09
N THR A 245 42.39 48.60 4.94
CA THR A 245 43.36 49.65 4.50
C THR A 245 43.51 49.90 3.01
#